data_AF-A0A1S8C9C6-F1
#
_entry.id   AF-A0A1S8C9C6-F1
#
_cell.length_a   1.000
_cell.length_b   1.000
_cell.length_c   1.000
_cell.angle_alpha   90.00
_cell.angle_beta   90.00
_cell.angle_gamma   90.00
#
_symmetry.space_group_name_H-M   'P 1'
#
loop_
_entity.id
_entity.type
_entity.pdbx_description
1 polymer ?
#
loop_
_entity_poly.entity_id
_entity_poly.type
_entity_poly.pdbx_seq_one_letter_code
_entity_poly.pdbx_strand_id
1 'polypeptide(L)'
;MSWTRLAQAPQAAPAVRDYVAGGGRYLGFCLGGYLAGETPGFGLLPGDTDQFIASPGARPSHTRDTVATVIWDGRRRQVFFQDGAWFDLDPTRGPAEVLATYENGLPAAVVAPFGAGAVGVVGPHPEATPDWFTDCGLPVPADLGADLTQDLLDRVMRLGQVTRAAERTARRHRPPRGALGSRRWPVSSCPGGAGWRLSARRGRRARSSRTARTGCARPRPARPTGC
;
A
#
# COMPACT_ATOMS: atom_id res chain seq x y z
N MET A 1 22.85 8.21 3.67
CA MET A 1 22.30 8.50 2.33
C MET A 1 21.76 9.93 2.31
N SER A 2 22.08 10.73 1.30
CA SER A 2 21.59 12.12 1.21
C SER A 2 20.14 12.16 0.73
N TRP A 3 19.29 12.89 1.47
CA TRP A 3 17.87 13.17 1.18
C TRP A 3 17.61 13.81 -0.21
N THR A 4 18.65 14.27 -0.92
CA THR A 4 18.54 14.90 -2.25
C THR A 4 17.97 13.97 -3.32
N ARG A 5 18.12 12.63 -3.21
CA ARG A 5 17.56 11.68 -4.21
C ARG A 5 16.08 11.37 -3.98
N LEU A 6 15.60 11.38 -2.73
CA LEU A 6 14.16 11.30 -2.45
C LEU A 6 13.41 12.52 -2.97
N ALA A 7 14.05 13.69 -3.01
CA ALA A 7 13.49 14.91 -3.58
C ALA A 7 13.28 14.87 -5.10
N GLN A 8 13.90 13.91 -5.81
CA GLN A 8 13.77 13.71 -7.27
C GLN A 8 12.68 12.71 -7.68
N ALA A 9 12.17 11.92 -6.73
CA ALA A 9 11.13 10.93 -6.99
C ALA A 9 9.83 11.55 -7.55
N PRO A 10 9.35 12.70 -7.04
CA PRO A 10 8.14 13.33 -7.57
C PRO A 10 8.22 13.69 -9.05
N GLN A 11 9.40 14.10 -9.56
CA GLN A 11 9.57 14.49 -10.95
C GLN A 11 9.61 13.29 -11.90
N ALA A 12 10.13 12.15 -11.44
CA ALA A 12 10.14 10.91 -12.22
C ALA A 12 8.80 10.14 -12.17
N ALA A 13 7.94 10.45 -11.19
CA ALA A 13 6.68 9.74 -10.96
C ALA A 13 5.81 9.57 -12.22
N PRO A 14 5.56 10.58 -13.07
CA PRO A 14 4.73 10.40 -14.26
C PRO A 14 5.30 9.35 -15.23
N ALA A 15 6.60 9.39 -15.51
CA ALA A 15 7.23 8.45 -16.45
C ALA A 15 7.20 7.01 -15.93
N VAL A 16 7.45 6.81 -14.63
CA VAL A 16 7.38 5.49 -13.99
C VAL A 16 5.94 4.96 -14.01
N ARG A 17 4.97 5.80 -13.65
CA ARG A 17 3.55 5.44 -13.68
C ARG A 17 3.11 5.05 -15.07
N ASP A 18 3.46 5.83 -16.09
CA ASP A 18 3.09 5.55 -17.48
C ASP A 18 3.71 4.24 -17.97
N TYR A 19 4.98 3.98 -17.64
CA TYR A 19 5.64 2.72 -17.96
C TYR A 19 4.93 1.51 -17.35
N VAL A 20 4.63 1.56 -16.04
CA VAL A 20 3.96 0.46 -15.35
C VAL A 20 2.52 0.32 -15.85
N ALA A 21 1.76 1.42 -15.93
CA ALA A 21 0.38 1.41 -16.43
C ALA A 21 0.28 0.89 -17.87
N GLY A 22 1.30 1.10 -18.70
CA GLY A 22 1.42 0.57 -20.06
C GLY A 22 1.71 -0.93 -20.13
N GLY A 23 1.91 -1.59 -19.00
CA GLY A 23 2.18 -3.03 -18.91
C GLY A 23 3.61 -3.37 -18.53
N GLY A 24 4.39 -2.40 -18.04
CA GLY A 24 5.69 -2.61 -17.41
C GLY A 24 5.61 -3.28 -16.03
N ARG A 25 6.78 -3.51 -15.43
CA ARG A 25 6.93 -4.07 -14.07
C ARG A 25 7.77 -3.13 -13.23
N TYR A 26 7.36 -2.94 -11.99
CA TYR A 26 8.17 -2.27 -10.98
C TYR A 26 8.54 -3.27 -9.89
N LEU A 27 9.82 -3.35 -9.56
CA LEU A 27 10.34 -4.15 -8.46
C LEU A 27 11.17 -3.23 -7.55
N GLY A 28 10.75 -3.09 -6.29
CA GLY A 28 11.37 -2.14 -5.35
C GLY A 28 11.81 -2.81 -4.06
N PHE A 29 13.11 -2.71 -3.74
CA PHE A 29 13.71 -3.21 -2.49
C PHE A 29 14.07 -2.02 -1.60
N CYS A 30 13.81 -2.11 -0.30
CA CYS A 30 14.12 -1.08 0.70
C CYS A 30 13.66 0.32 0.25
N LEU A 31 14.59 1.20 -0.16
CA LEU A 31 14.28 2.53 -0.69
C LEU A 31 13.34 2.48 -1.90
N GLY A 32 13.50 1.50 -2.78
CA GLY A 32 12.58 1.27 -3.89
C GLY A 32 11.17 0.90 -3.44
N GLY A 33 11.03 0.28 -2.26
CA GLY A 33 9.73 0.04 -1.62
C GLY A 33 9.05 1.34 -1.20
N TYR A 34 9.77 2.21 -0.49
CA TYR A 34 9.28 3.55 -0.12
C TYR A 34 8.84 4.37 -1.35
N LEU A 35 9.64 4.33 -2.42
CA LEU A 35 9.33 5.07 -3.64
C LEU A 35 8.05 4.59 -4.35
N ALA A 36 7.55 3.39 -4.08
CA ALA A 36 6.30 2.92 -4.67
C ALA A 36 5.05 3.50 -3.99
N GLY A 37 5.18 3.99 -2.75
CA GLY A 37 4.13 4.68 -2.00
C GLY A 37 3.68 5.98 -2.67
N GLU A 38 2.65 6.62 -2.10
CA GLU A 38 2.04 7.82 -2.65
C GLU A 38 2.82 9.09 -2.26
N THR A 39 3.37 9.17 -1.05
CA THR A 39 3.91 10.43 -0.52
C THR A 39 5.35 10.26 -0.04
N PRO A 40 6.38 10.87 -0.68
CA PRO A 40 6.41 11.59 -1.95
C PRO A 40 6.74 10.68 -3.16
N GLY A 41 6.29 9.43 -3.13
CA GLY A 41 6.68 8.40 -4.09
C GLY A 41 5.97 8.49 -5.45
N PHE A 42 5.92 7.35 -6.13
CA PHE A 42 5.35 7.19 -7.47
C PHE A 42 3.84 6.92 -7.46
N GLY A 43 3.25 6.65 -6.29
CA GLY A 43 1.83 6.32 -6.11
C GLY A 43 1.41 5.05 -6.85
N LEU A 44 2.30 4.05 -6.88
CA LEU A 44 2.10 2.79 -7.60
C LEU A 44 1.28 1.76 -6.81
N LEU A 45 1.16 1.97 -5.50
CA LEU A 45 0.41 1.09 -4.60
C LEU A 45 -1.01 1.63 -4.34
N PRO A 46 -1.98 0.77 -3.98
CA PRO A 46 -3.28 1.20 -3.48
C PRO A 46 -3.15 1.64 -2.01
N GLY A 47 -2.29 2.62 -1.73
CA GLY A 47 -1.88 2.99 -0.38
C GLY A 47 -0.55 3.73 -0.37
N ASP A 48 0.04 3.84 0.82
CA ASP A 48 1.31 4.52 1.04
C ASP A 48 2.33 3.60 1.74
N THR A 49 3.47 4.16 2.09
CA THR A 49 4.54 3.49 2.83
C THR A 49 5.00 4.34 3.99
N ASP A 50 5.43 3.71 5.07
CA ASP A 50 6.05 4.42 6.19
C ASP A 50 7.19 3.57 6.79
N GLN A 51 7.96 4.18 7.67
CA GLN A 51 9.14 3.59 8.27
C GLN A 51 8.76 2.47 9.25
N PHE A 52 9.21 1.24 9.00
CA PHE A 52 8.83 0.10 9.84
C PHE A 52 9.27 0.29 11.28
N ILE A 53 10.50 0.77 11.51
CA ILE A 53 11.05 0.89 12.87
C ILE A 53 10.34 1.95 13.73
N ALA A 54 9.58 2.86 13.11
CA ALA A 54 8.77 3.84 13.80
C ALA A 54 7.37 3.31 14.18
N SER A 55 7.00 2.12 13.70
CA SER A 55 5.71 1.51 13.98
C SER A 55 5.63 0.89 15.39
N PRO A 56 4.44 0.84 16.00
CA PRO A 56 4.24 0.18 17.29
C PRO A 56 4.66 -1.30 17.24
N GLY A 57 5.46 -1.72 18.21
CA GLY A 57 5.89 -3.12 18.35
C GLY A 57 6.94 -3.58 17.32
N ALA A 58 7.54 -2.65 16.56
CA ALA A 58 8.57 -2.98 15.57
C ALA A 58 9.77 -3.71 16.20
N ARG A 59 10.23 -4.76 15.52
CA ARG A 59 11.47 -5.49 15.80
C ARG A 59 12.15 -5.82 14.48
N PRO A 60 13.32 -5.23 14.17
CA PRO A 60 14.08 -4.24 14.96
C PRO A 60 13.37 -2.87 15.09
N SER A 61 13.83 -2.03 16.02
CA SER A 61 13.32 -0.66 16.26
C SER A 61 14.40 0.42 16.09
N HIS A 62 15.42 0.15 15.25
CA HIS A 62 16.55 1.05 15.01
C HIS A 62 17.00 0.99 13.54
N THR A 63 17.72 2.02 13.10
CA THR A 63 18.17 2.18 11.70
C THR A 63 19.45 1.42 11.34
N ARG A 64 20.15 0.83 12.32
CA ARG A 64 21.40 0.08 12.06
C ARG A 64 21.12 -1.21 11.29
N ASP A 65 22.09 -1.61 10.47
CA ASP A 65 22.14 -2.91 9.80
C ASP A 65 21.89 -4.03 10.81
N THR A 66 20.94 -4.91 10.49
CA THR A 66 20.52 -5.98 11.37
C THR A 66 19.75 -7.05 10.60
N VAL A 67 19.22 -8.01 11.33
CA VAL A 67 18.35 -9.07 10.82
C VAL A 67 16.92 -8.79 11.29
N ALA A 68 15.99 -8.69 10.35
CA ALA A 68 14.56 -8.68 10.64
C ALA A 68 13.99 -10.08 10.44
N THR A 69 13.00 -10.43 11.25
CA THR A 69 12.17 -11.61 10.98
C THR A 69 10.92 -11.20 10.21
N VAL A 70 10.67 -11.89 9.10
CA VAL A 70 9.40 -11.81 8.36
C VAL A 70 8.69 -13.17 8.36
N ILE A 71 7.37 -13.14 8.23
CA ILE A 71 6.54 -14.31 7.94
C ILE A 71 6.20 -14.24 6.46
N TRP A 72 6.92 -14.99 5.63
CA TRP A 72 6.76 -15.04 4.18
C TRP A 72 6.01 -16.31 3.79
N ASP A 73 4.81 -16.15 3.20
CA ASP A 73 3.92 -17.28 2.86
C ASP A 73 3.76 -18.29 4.02
N GLY A 74 3.53 -17.76 5.22
CA GLY A 74 3.40 -18.54 6.46
C GLY A 74 4.70 -19.09 7.05
N ARG A 75 5.85 -18.91 6.38
CA ARG A 75 7.16 -19.38 6.84
C ARG A 75 7.95 -18.25 7.47
N ARG A 76 8.46 -18.48 8.67
CA ARG A 76 9.32 -17.53 9.37
C ARG A 76 10.71 -17.50 8.71
N ARG A 77 11.17 -16.34 8.27
CA ARG A 77 12.44 -16.13 7.57
C ARG A 77 13.22 -14.98 8.19
N GLN A 78 14.55 -15.12 8.22
CA GLN A 78 15.45 -14.07 8.65
C GLN A 78 16.05 -13.39 7.44
N VAL A 79 15.91 -12.07 7.36
CA VAL A 79 16.29 -11.28 6.19
C VAL A 79 17.11 -10.07 6.65
N PHE A 80 18.09 -9.68 5.85
CA PHE A 80 18.87 -8.48 6.12
C PHE A 80 17.97 -7.23 6.11
N PHE A 81 18.20 -6.31 7.03
CA PHE A 81 17.34 -5.15 7.25
C PHE A 81 18.14 -3.88 7.51
N GLN A 82 17.83 -2.83 6.73
CA GLN A 82 18.42 -1.50 6.84
C GLN A 82 17.32 -0.44 6.77
N ASP A 83 16.54 -0.33 7.84
CA ASP A 83 15.49 0.70 7.94
C ASP A 83 14.40 0.61 6.84
N GLY A 84 14.00 -0.63 6.53
CA GLY A 84 13.02 -0.93 5.50
C GLY A 84 11.61 -0.38 5.77
N ALA A 85 10.84 -0.22 4.70
CA ALA A 85 9.44 0.24 4.76
C ALA A 85 8.50 -0.85 5.30
N TRP A 86 7.34 -0.42 5.80
CA TRP A 86 6.12 -1.22 5.76
C TRP A 86 5.10 -0.55 4.82
N PHE A 87 4.10 -1.31 4.37
CA PHE A 87 3.13 -0.86 3.37
C PHE A 87 1.75 -0.66 4.00
N ASP A 88 1.24 0.58 3.97
CA ASP A 88 -0.08 0.94 4.45
C ASP A 88 -1.09 0.87 3.30
N LEU A 89 -1.82 -0.23 3.24
CA LEU A 89 -2.69 -0.56 2.11
C LEU A 89 -4.14 -0.16 2.41
N ASP A 90 -4.77 0.52 1.47
CA ASP A 90 -6.19 0.83 1.48
C ASP A 90 -6.93 -0.08 0.49
N PRO A 91 -7.66 -1.10 0.97
CA PRO A 91 -8.37 -2.05 0.10
C PRO A 91 -9.48 -1.39 -0.73
N THR A 92 -9.92 -0.17 -0.36
CA THR A 92 -10.91 0.58 -1.14
C THR A 92 -10.30 1.23 -2.39
N ARG A 93 -8.96 1.37 -2.44
CA ARG A 93 -8.23 1.98 -3.55
C ARG A 93 -7.77 0.96 -4.59
N GLY A 94 -7.74 -0.32 -4.24
CA GLY A 94 -7.41 -1.39 -5.18
C GLY A 94 -6.96 -2.67 -4.48
N PRO A 95 -6.88 -3.78 -5.24
CA PRO A 95 -6.38 -5.03 -4.70
C PRO A 95 -4.87 -5.00 -4.50
N ALA A 96 -4.39 -5.70 -3.49
CA ALA A 96 -2.98 -5.99 -3.25
C ALA A 96 -2.86 -7.35 -2.54
N GLU A 97 -1.81 -8.10 -2.86
CA GLU A 97 -1.44 -9.35 -2.20
C GLU A 97 -0.28 -9.08 -1.24
N VAL A 98 -0.47 -9.40 0.04
CA VAL A 98 0.61 -9.36 1.04
C VAL A 98 1.33 -10.71 1.01
N LEU A 99 2.57 -10.73 0.52
CA LEU A 99 3.40 -11.94 0.47
C LEU A 99 4.07 -12.23 1.80
N ALA A 100 4.44 -11.17 2.53
CA ALA A 100 5.09 -11.27 3.81
C ALA A 100 4.67 -10.18 4.78
N THR A 101 4.71 -10.50 6.07
CA THR A 101 4.52 -9.54 7.17
C THR A 101 5.74 -9.52 8.09
N TYR A 102 5.95 -8.41 8.77
CA TYR A 102 6.81 -8.36 9.95
C TYR A 102 6.13 -9.04 11.15
N GLU A 103 6.88 -9.25 12.23
CA GLU A 103 6.34 -9.88 13.45
C GLU A 103 5.18 -9.13 14.10
N ASN A 104 5.10 -7.80 13.94
CA ASN A 104 3.98 -7.00 14.42
C ASN A 104 2.76 -7.03 13.47
N GLY A 105 2.80 -7.85 12.43
CA GLY A 105 1.71 -8.06 11.48
C GLY A 105 1.66 -7.07 10.32
N LEU A 106 2.52 -6.05 10.30
CA LEU A 106 2.53 -5.07 9.20
C LEU A 106 3.10 -5.68 7.91
N PRO A 107 2.58 -5.31 6.73
CA PRO A 107 3.09 -5.83 5.45
C PRO A 107 4.57 -5.48 5.23
N ALA A 108 5.37 -6.51 4.95
CA ALA A 108 6.80 -6.42 4.65
C ALA A 108 7.11 -6.68 3.17
N ALA A 109 6.23 -7.38 2.45
CA ALA A 109 6.32 -7.55 1.00
C ALA A 109 4.92 -7.59 0.39
N VAL A 110 4.73 -6.87 -0.71
CA VAL A 110 3.43 -6.66 -1.36
C VAL A 110 3.56 -6.75 -2.87
N VAL A 111 2.56 -7.34 -3.53
CA VAL A 111 2.39 -7.29 -4.98
C VAL A 111 1.02 -6.70 -5.31
N ALA A 112 0.96 -5.73 -6.23
CA ALA A 112 -0.27 -5.05 -6.62
C ALA A 112 -0.33 -4.79 -8.13
N PRO A 113 -1.53 -4.81 -8.75
CA PRO A 113 -1.68 -4.40 -10.13
C PRO A 113 -1.65 -2.86 -10.24
N PHE A 114 -1.13 -2.36 -11.36
CA PHE A 114 -1.19 -0.93 -11.66
C PHE A 114 -1.38 -0.74 -13.17
N GLY A 115 -2.57 -0.28 -13.58
CA GLY A 115 -2.99 -0.29 -14.98
C GLY A 115 -2.87 -1.68 -15.61
N ALA A 116 -2.21 -1.78 -16.76
CA ALA A 116 -1.92 -3.06 -17.42
C ALA A 116 -0.66 -3.77 -16.86
N GLY A 117 0.00 -3.20 -15.86
CA GLY A 117 1.26 -3.69 -15.29
C GLY A 117 1.10 -4.31 -13.91
N ALA A 118 2.24 -4.44 -13.23
CA ALA A 118 2.32 -4.96 -11.87
C ALA A 118 3.50 -4.35 -11.12
N VAL A 119 3.35 -4.28 -9.81
CA VAL A 119 4.27 -3.67 -8.86
C VAL A 119 4.54 -4.72 -7.78
N GLY A 120 5.80 -4.98 -7.48
CA GLY A 120 6.21 -5.78 -6.32
C GLY A 120 7.22 -5.02 -5.50
N VAL A 121 7.04 -5.04 -4.20
CA VAL A 121 7.87 -4.29 -3.26
C VAL A 121 8.15 -5.09 -2.01
N VAL A 122 9.31 -4.86 -1.43
CA VAL A 122 9.74 -5.47 -0.18
C VAL A 122 10.54 -4.47 0.64
N GLY A 123 10.23 -4.39 1.93
CA GLY A 123 10.90 -3.53 2.90
C GLY A 123 12.32 -3.99 3.23
N PRO A 124 12.54 -5.24 3.69
CA PRO A 124 13.88 -5.78 3.92
C PRO A 124 14.60 -6.15 2.62
N HIS A 125 15.81 -6.72 2.74
CA HIS A 125 16.67 -7.13 1.62
C HIS A 125 16.72 -8.66 1.44
N PRO A 126 15.70 -9.31 0.85
CA PRO A 126 15.76 -10.74 0.51
C PRO A 126 16.79 -11.06 -0.59
N GLU A 127 17.34 -10.04 -1.26
CA GLU A 127 18.42 -10.14 -2.23
C GLU A 127 19.81 -10.16 -1.59
N ALA A 128 19.91 -9.87 -0.28
CA ALA A 128 21.18 -9.80 0.42
C ALA A 128 21.91 -11.14 0.37
N THR A 129 23.16 -11.09 -0.08
CA THR A 129 24.08 -12.22 -0.12
C THR A 129 24.81 -12.37 1.24
N PRO A 130 25.44 -13.53 1.53
CA PRO A 130 26.06 -13.77 2.84
C PRO A 130 27.04 -12.68 3.30
N ASP A 131 27.77 -12.07 2.36
CA ASP A 131 28.73 -10.99 2.58
C ASP A 131 28.11 -9.77 3.25
N TRP A 132 26.86 -9.41 2.91
CA TRP A 132 26.17 -8.27 3.55
C TRP A 132 26.03 -8.48 5.06
N PHE A 133 25.76 -9.71 5.49
CA PHE A 133 25.66 -10.04 6.90
C PHE A 133 27.05 -10.03 7.55
N THR A 134 28.04 -10.71 6.94
CA THR A 134 29.36 -10.84 7.55
C THR A 134 30.10 -9.51 7.65
N ASP A 135 29.96 -8.63 6.66
CA ASP A 135 30.60 -7.30 6.63
C ASP A 135 30.06 -6.40 7.76
N CYS A 136 28.83 -6.63 8.19
CA CYS A 136 28.20 -5.93 9.31
C CYS A 136 28.36 -6.69 10.65
N GLY A 137 29.09 -7.81 10.68
CA GLY A 137 29.24 -8.65 11.87
C GLY A 137 27.97 -9.36 12.32
N LEU A 138 27.02 -9.57 11.41
CA LEU A 138 25.73 -10.22 11.65
C LEU A 138 25.79 -11.72 11.34
N PRO A 139 24.96 -12.54 12.00
CA PRO A 139 24.86 -13.95 11.69
C PRO A 139 24.20 -14.16 10.31
N VAL A 140 24.78 -15.03 9.49
CA VAL A 140 24.18 -15.48 8.23
C VAL A 140 23.07 -16.50 8.55
N PRO A 141 21.82 -16.27 8.12
CA PRO A 141 20.75 -17.25 8.30
C PRO A 141 21.08 -18.59 7.62
N ALA A 142 20.82 -19.70 8.29
CA ALA A 142 21.11 -21.04 7.74
C ALA A 142 20.26 -21.37 6.49
N ASP A 143 19.08 -20.74 6.37
CA ASP A 143 18.15 -20.86 5.27
C ASP A 143 18.22 -19.66 4.30
N LEU A 144 19.33 -18.91 4.31
CA LEU A 144 19.56 -17.83 3.35
C LEU A 144 19.61 -18.39 1.92
N GLY A 145 18.87 -17.77 1.01
CA GLY A 145 18.83 -18.13 -0.39
C GLY A 145 18.10 -17.07 -1.21
N ALA A 146 18.15 -17.22 -2.54
CA ALA A 146 17.49 -16.31 -3.46
C ALA A 146 15.97 -16.58 -3.60
N ASP A 147 15.41 -17.52 -2.84
CA ASP A 147 14.05 -18.02 -3.02
C ASP A 147 12.98 -16.96 -2.74
N LEU A 148 13.18 -16.09 -1.75
CA LEU A 148 12.25 -15.00 -1.46
C LEU A 148 12.22 -13.94 -2.57
N THR A 149 13.41 -13.59 -3.08
CA THR A 149 13.55 -12.66 -4.22
C THR A 149 12.94 -13.25 -5.48
N GLN A 150 13.18 -14.54 -5.72
CA GLN A 150 12.62 -15.27 -6.86
C GLN A 150 11.08 -15.35 -6.77
N ASP A 151 10.52 -15.66 -5.60
CA ASP A 151 9.06 -15.69 -5.40
C ASP A 151 8.44 -14.31 -5.67
N LEU A 152 9.00 -13.23 -5.13
CA LEU A 152 8.54 -11.87 -5.41
C LEU A 152 8.56 -11.56 -6.91
N LEU A 153 9.65 -11.89 -7.61
CA LEU A 153 9.78 -11.71 -9.05
C LEU A 153 8.71 -12.51 -9.81
N ASP A 154 8.53 -13.78 -9.48
CA ASP A 154 7.58 -14.66 -10.15
C ASP A 154 6.13 -14.18 -9.97
N ARG A 155 5.78 -13.70 -8.76
CA ARG A 155 4.47 -13.10 -8.46
C ARG A 155 4.22 -11.85 -9.29
N VAL A 156 5.20 -10.96 -9.40
CA VAL A 156 5.11 -9.74 -10.22
C VAL A 156 4.97 -10.05 -11.70
N MET A 157 5.76 -11.00 -12.20
CA MET A 157 5.72 -11.42 -13.60
C MET A 157 4.38 -12.04 -13.96
N ARG A 158 3.88 -12.95 -13.12
CA ARG A 158 2.57 -13.59 -13.27
C ARG A 158 1.44 -12.57 -13.19
N LEU A 159 1.39 -11.74 -12.16
CA LEU A 159 0.31 -10.76 -12.00
C LEU A 159 0.22 -9.85 -13.22
N GLY A 160 1.37 -9.38 -13.70
CA GLY A 160 1.35 -8.48 -14.83
C GLY A 160 1.01 -9.14 -16.17
N GLN A 161 1.14 -10.47 -16.30
CA GLN A 161 0.60 -11.20 -17.45
C GLN A 161 -0.94 -11.22 -17.38
N VAL A 162 -1.49 -11.43 -16.18
CA VAL A 162 -2.93 -11.42 -15.90
C VAL A 162 -3.53 -10.04 -16.17
N THR A 163 -2.94 -8.96 -15.66
CA THR A 163 -3.46 -7.59 -15.86
C THR A 163 -3.41 -7.19 -17.33
N ARG A 164 -2.32 -7.49 -18.04
CA ARG A 164 -2.20 -7.23 -19.48
C ARG A 164 -3.22 -8.02 -20.31
N ALA A 165 -3.50 -9.26 -19.94
CA ALA A 165 -4.52 -10.07 -20.61
C ALA A 165 -5.92 -9.47 -20.40
N ALA A 166 -6.25 -9.08 -19.17
CA ALA A 166 -7.52 -8.44 -18.83
C ALA A 166 -7.74 -7.12 -19.61
N GLU A 167 -6.71 -6.27 -19.69
CA GLU A 167 -6.74 -5.01 -20.45
C GLU A 167 -6.96 -5.23 -21.95
N ARG A 168 -6.30 -6.24 -22.55
CA ARG A 168 -6.53 -6.60 -23.96
C ARG A 168 -7.97 -7.04 -24.20
N THR A 169 -8.55 -7.81 -23.29
CA THR A 169 -9.95 -8.25 -23.38
C THR A 169 -10.90 -7.07 -23.25
N ALA A 170 -10.69 -6.19 -22.26
CA ALA A 170 -11.50 -4.98 -22.07
C ALA A 170 -11.50 -4.07 -23.30
N ARG A 171 -10.35 -3.91 -23.96
CA ARG A 171 -10.22 -3.10 -25.19
C ARG A 171 -10.99 -3.69 -26.37
N ARG A 172 -11.04 -5.01 -26.52
CA ARG A 172 -11.81 -5.69 -27.58
C ARG A 172 -13.31 -5.51 -27.42
N HIS A 173 -13.79 -5.46 -26.19
CA HIS A 173 -15.22 -5.31 -25.89
C HIS A 173 -15.67 -3.84 -25.78
N ARG A 174 -14.76 -2.87 -25.91
CA ARG A 174 -15.11 -1.45 -25.89
C ARG A 174 -15.77 -1.08 -27.23
N PRO A 175 -17.02 -0.59 -27.25
CA PRO A 175 -17.65 -0.15 -28.49
C PRO A 175 -16.85 1.02 -29.10
N PRO A 176 -16.78 1.13 -30.43
CA PRO A 176 -16.05 2.21 -31.08
C PRO A 176 -16.59 3.57 -30.64
N ARG A 177 -15.68 4.50 -30.32
CA ARG A 177 -16.04 5.89 -30.03
C ARG A 177 -16.71 6.47 -31.28
N GLY A 178 -18.04 6.63 -31.21
CA GLY A 178 -18.88 7.09 -32.33
C GLY A 178 -20.18 6.29 -32.53
N ALA A 179 -20.32 5.11 -31.91
CA ALA A 179 -21.53 4.28 -32.05
C ALA A 179 -22.67 4.62 -31.06
N LEU A 180 -22.65 5.80 -30.45
CA LEU A 180 -23.83 6.41 -29.83
C LEU A 180 -24.50 7.33 -30.86
N GLY A 181 -24.80 6.76 -32.04
CA GLY A 181 -25.79 7.35 -32.93
C GLY A 181 -27.13 7.32 -32.19
N SER A 182 -27.81 8.46 -32.19
CA SER A 182 -29.11 8.71 -31.54
C SER A 182 -30.13 7.61 -31.83
N ARG A 183 -30.16 6.56 -31.02
CA ARG A 183 -31.36 5.73 -30.90
C ARG A 183 -32.32 6.53 -30.03
N ARG A 184 -33.16 7.33 -30.69
CA ARG A 184 -34.42 7.79 -30.10
C ARG A 184 -35.16 6.52 -29.72
N TRP A 185 -35.24 6.26 -28.42
CA TRP A 185 -36.20 5.32 -27.89
C TRP A 185 -37.59 5.85 -28.26
N PRO A 186 -38.45 5.07 -28.93
CA PRO A 186 -39.84 5.45 -29.04
C PRO A 186 -40.39 5.55 -27.62
N VAL A 187 -40.88 6.73 -27.27
CA VAL A 187 -41.73 6.94 -26.09
C VAL A 187 -42.95 6.04 -26.27
N SER A 188 -42.93 4.85 -25.65
CA SER A 188 -44.13 4.06 -25.47
C SER A 188 -45.00 4.81 -24.47
N SER A 189 -46.02 5.48 -24.98
CA SER A 189 -47.13 6.01 -24.20
C SER A 189 -47.84 4.85 -23.51
N CYS A 190 -47.59 4.67 -22.21
CA CYS A 190 -48.47 3.88 -21.35
C CYS A 190 -49.66 4.76 -20.93
N PRO A 191 -50.91 4.30 -21.11
CA PRO A 191 -52.07 5.03 -20.62
C PRO A 191 -52.28 4.75 -19.12
N GLY A 192 -52.49 5.83 -18.35
CA GLY A 192 -53.35 5.91 -17.16
C GLY A 192 -53.07 4.98 -15.98
N GLY A 193 -52.66 5.54 -14.84
CA GLY A 193 -52.71 4.84 -13.56
C GLY A 193 -52.31 5.67 -12.35
N ALA A 194 -53.34 6.20 -11.68
CA ALA A 194 -53.43 6.58 -10.26
C ALA A 194 -52.26 7.36 -9.60
N GLY A 195 -52.55 8.62 -9.29
CA GLY A 195 -51.68 9.51 -8.52
C GLY A 195 -51.49 9.09 -7.06
N TRP A 196 -50.25 9.24 -6.59
CA TRP A 196 -49.92 9.31 -5.18
C TRP A 196 -49.32 10.69 -4.88
N ARG A 197 -50.04 11.50 -4.11
CA ARG A 197 -49.52 12.74 -3.53
C ARG A 197 -48.56 12.37 -2.39
N LEU A 198 -47.27 12.63 -2.57
CA LEU A 198 -46.32 12.72 -1.46
C LEU A 198 -46.17 14.18 -1.06
N SER A 199 -46.67 14.52 0.14
CA SER A 199 -46.50 15.84 0.74
C SER A 199 -45.04 16.06 1.13
N ALA A 200 -44.40 17.08 0.59
CA ALA A 200 -43.10 17.53 1.04
C ALA A 200 -43.23 18.25 2.39
N ARG A 201 -42.82 17.61 3.49
CA ARG A 201 -42.55 18.28 4.77
C ARG A 201 -41.08 18.74 4.79
N ARG A 202 -40.89 20.05 4.85
CA ARG A 202 -39.59 20.72 5.07
C ARG A 202 -39.06 20.37 6.46
N GLY A 203 -38.00 19.57 6.54
CA GLY A 203 -37.23 19.33 7.76
C GLY A 203 -36.05 20.29 7.87
N ARG A 204 -36.04 21.12 8.91
CA ARG A 204 -34.99 22.11 9.22
C ARG A 204 -33.72 21.40 9.70
N ARG A 205 -32.57 21.87 9.23
CA ARG A 205 -31.24 21.51 9.74
C ARG A 205 -31.07 22.06 11.16
N ALA A 206 -30.81 21.18 12.13
CA ALA A 206 -30.27 21.57 13.43
C ALA A 206 -28.73 21.43 13.39
N ARG A 207 -28.03 22.55 13.57
CA ARG A 207 -26.61 22.59 13.94
C ARG A 207 -26.52 22.24 15.42
N SER A 208 -25.72 21.24 15.78
CA SER A 208 -25.28 21.05 17.17
C SER A 208 -23.81 21.49 17.28
N SER A 209 -23.63 22.66 17.86
CA SER A 209 -22.36 23.13 18.43
C SER A 209 -22.12 22.37 19.74
N ARG A 210 -20.97 21.70 19.86
CA ARG A 210 -20.52 21.10 21.12
C ARG A 210 -19.58 22.10 21.80
N THR A 211 -20.07 22.72 22.86
CA THR A 211 -19.33 23.62 23.74
C THR A 211 -18.49 22.82 24.73
N ALA A 212 -17.28 23.33 24.99
CA ALA A 212 -16.40 22.88 26.04
C ALA A 212 -17.01 23.10 27.43
N ARG A 213 -16.80 22.15 28.35
CA ARG A 213 -16.89 22.37 29.80
C ARG A 213 -15.70 21.72 30.49
N THR A 214 -14.76 22.57 30.88
CA THR A 214 -13.76 22.33 31.91
C THR A 214 -14.36 22.63 33.28
N GLY A 215 -14.04 21.80 34.28
CA GLY A 215 -14.06 22.21 35.69
C GLY A 215 -14.92 21.34 36.62
N CYS A 216 -14.27 20.47 37.40
CA CYS A 216 -14.46 20.40 38.85
C CYS A 216 -13.31 19.61 39.50
N ALA A 217 -12.88 20.07 40.68
CA ALA A 217 -11.63 19.73 41.34
C ALA A 217 -11.77 18.62 42.41
N ARG A 218 -10.69 17.82 42.53
CA ARG A 218 -10.00 17.19 43.69
C ARG A 218 -10.79 16.54 44.87
N PRO A 219 -10.20 15.50 45.50
CA PRO A 219 -9.37 15.72 46.70
C PRO A 219 -8.01 14.98 46.71
N ARG A 220 -7.10 15.44 47.59
CA ARG A 220 -5.75 14.92 47.91
C ARG A 220 -5.80 13.58 48.67
N PRO A 221 -4.67 12.87 48.77
CA PRO A 221 -4.18 12.53 50.12
C PRO A 221 -2.68 12.80 50.35
N ALA A 222 -2.29 12.58 51.61
CA ALA A 222 -1.16 13.11 52.36
C ALA A 222 0.24 12.56 52.00
N ARG A 223 1.26 13.33 52.42
CA ARG A 223 2.68 12.93 52.53
C ARG A 223 2.87 11.76 53.50
N PRO A 224 4.04 11.11 53.45
CA PRO A 224 4.98 11.33 54.55
C PRO A 224 6.42 11.61 54.11
N THR A 225 7.12 12.18 55.07
CA THR A 225 8.53 12.57 55.19
C THR A 225 9.50 11.39 55.27
N GLY A 226 10.74 11.57 54.83
CA GLY A 226 11.87 10.72 55.23
C GLY A 226 13.12 10.97 54.40
N CYS A 227 14.25 11.17 55.09
CA CYS A 227 15.60 11.44 54.56
C CYS A 227 16.16 10.34 53.67
#